data_AF-A0A9D1Q7X9-F1
#
_entry.id   AF-A0A9D1Q7X9-F1
#
_cell.length_a   1.000
_cell.length_b   1.000
_cell.length_c   1.000
_cell.angle_alpha   90.00
_cell.angle_beta   90.00
_cell.angle_gamma   90.00
#
_symmetry.space_group_name_H-M   'P 1'
#
loop_
_entity.id
_entity.type
_entity.pdbx_description
1 polymer ?
#
loop_
_entity_poly.entity_id
_entity_poly.type
_entity_poly.pdbx_seq_one_letter_code
_entity_poly.pdbx_strand_id
1 'polypeptide(L)'
;MKLIKRFLWILLPIILTACASTTLPAKNQPYLDAEKEITTLSPDQYLQLSDQTIYISEVRADQQHYQAATGFGKLISPDGSIYQGYVKNGKAHGFGKSSMITGEIYKGEHQQGIFEGRGKLTLSDQSFFIGEFKNNKVYRGEMHFIDGKVATLQ
;
A
#
# COMPACT_ATOMS: atom_id res chain seq x y z
N MET A 1 50.42 -11.77 24.89
CA MET A 1 51.00 -11.37 23.60
C MET A 1 49.88 -11.44 22.55
N LYS A 2 49.28 -10.31 22.13
CA LYS A 2 49.66 -9.48 20.95
C LYS A 2 49.59 -10.33 19.66
N LEU A 3 48.77 -10.12 18.62
CA LEU A 3 48.09 -8.99 17.95
C LEU A 3 46.82 -9.54 17.22
N ILE A 4 45.64 -8.90 17.20
CA ILE A 4 45.16 -7.82 16.29
C ILE A 4 45.43 -8.03 14.78
N LYS A 5 44.38 -8.37 14.02
CA LYS A 5 44.16 -7.98 12.61
C LYS A 5 42.64 -7.74 12.44
N ARG A 6 42.10 -6.54 12.75
CA ARG A 6 41.86 -5.43 11.82
C ARG A 6 41.71 -5.90 10.36
N PHE A 7 40.48 -6.13 9.93
CA PHE A 7 40.11 -5.98 8.52
C PHE A 7 39.18 -4.76 8.39
N LEU A 8 39.62 -3.91 7.48
CA LEU A 8 39.26 -2.52 7.27
C LEU A 8 37.92 -2.44 6.52
N TRP A 9 37.08 -1.51 6.96
CA TRP A 9 35.84 -1.13 6.31
C TRP A 9 36.14 -0.56 4.91
N ILE A 10 35.50 -1.09 3.87
CA ILE A 10 35.43 -0.41 2.56
C ILE A 10 34.00 0.10 2.41
N LEU A 11 33.77 1.31 2.92
CA LEU A 11 32.67 2.17 2.50
C LEU A 11 33.04 2.70 1.11
N LEU A 12 32.46 2.12 0.06
CA LEU A 12 32.42 2.76 -1.24
C LEU A 12 31.22 3.73 -1.24
N PRO A 13 31.43 5.04 -1.40
CA PRO A 13 30.32 5.97 -1.59
C PRO A 13 29.76 5.69 -2.99
N ILE A 14 28.56 5.11 -3.05
CA ILE A 14 27.80 5.10 -4.29
C ILE A 14 27.50 6.57 -4.59
N ILE A 15 28.11 7.05 -5.66
CA ILE A 15 27.91 8.37 -6.24
C ILE A 15 26.42 8.49 -6.55
N LEU A 16 25.69 9.23 -5.71
CA LEU A 16 24.36 9.70 -6.05
C LEU A 16 24.56 10.85 -7.05
N THR A 17 24.64 10.50 -8.33
CA THR A 17 24.38 11.47 -9.38
C THR A 17 22.93 11.91 -9.17
N ALA A 18 22.74 13.14 -8.68
CA ALA A 18 21.44 13.76 -8.51
C ALA A 18 20.77 13.91 -9.87
N CYS A 19 20.08 12.86 -10.31
CA CYS A 19 19.16 12.92 -11.42
C CYS A 19 17.90 13.61 -10.91
N ALA A 20 17.48 14.66 -11.62
CA ALA A 20 16.28 15.48 -11.45
C ALA A 20 15.37 15.06 -10.29
N SER A 21 15.38 15.86 -9.22
CA SER A 21 14.43 15.77 -8.12
C SER A 21 13.03 16.16 -8.62
N THR A 22 12.33 15.24 -9.26
CA THR A 22 10.87 15.19 -9.16
C THR A 22 10.57 15.04 -7.69
N THR A 23 10.17 16.14 -7.04
CA THR A 23 9.68 16.11 -5.66
C THR A 23 8.56 15.09 -5.59
N LEU A 24 8.84 13.91 -5.03
CA LEU A 24 7.81 12.96 -4.67
C LEU A 24 6.77 13.71 -3.84
N PRO A 25 5.46 13.45 -4.03
CA PRO A 25 4.45 14.04 -3.15
C PRO A 25 4.85 13.74 -1.70
N ALA A 26 4.60 14.70 -0.80
CA ALA A 26 4.89 14.51 0.61
C ALA A 26 4.28 13.18 1.07
N LYS A 27 5.13 12.26 1.53
CA LYS A 27 4.74 10.93 2.00
C LYS A 27 3.58 11.07 2.99
N ASN A 28 2.45 10.43 2.70
CA ASN A 28 1.30 10.49 3.59
C ASN A 28 1.52 9.64 4.86
N GLN A 29 0.76 9.93 5.93
CA GLN A 29 0.94 9.25 7.21
C GLN A 29 0.83 7.71 7.11
N PRO A 30 -0.14 7.12 6.38
CA PRO A 30 -0.19 5.66 6.20
C PRO A 30 1.11 5.08 5.64
N TYR A 31 1.73 5.75 4.67
CA TYR A 31 2.99 5.33 4.09
C TYR A 31 4.15 5.40 5.10
N LEU A 32 4.27 6.50 5.83
CA LEU A 32 5.28 6.65 6.88
C LEU A 32 5.15 5.60 7.97
N ASP A 33 3.92 5.28 8.37
CA ASP A 33 3.61 4.25 9.36
C ASP A 33 4.04 2.86 8.85
N ALA A 34 3.78 2.57 7.57
CA ALA A 34 4.18 1.31 6.94
C ALA A 34 5.70 1.17 6.78
N GLU A 35 6.41 2.23 6.37
CA GLU A 35 7.89 2.22 6.33
C GLU A 35 8.47 1.92 7.71
N LYS A 36 7.95 2.59 8.75
CA LYS A 36 8.37 2.35 10.13
C LYS A 36 8.09 0.91 10.55
N GLU A 37 6.91 0.38 10.26
CA GLU A 37 6.56 -1.01 10.56
C GLU A 37 7.53 -1.99 9.89
N ILE A 38 7.77 -1.87 8.58
CA ILE A 38 8.68 -2.75 7.84
C ILE A 38 10.07 -2.78 8.48
N THR A 39 10.62 -1.62 8.87
CA THR A 39 11.96 -1.57 9.50
C THR A 39 12.05 -2.26 10.86
N THR A 40 10.92 -2.53 11.51
CA THR A 40 10.86 -3.27 12.78
C THR A 40 10.62 -4.76 12.60
N LEU A 41 10.26 -5.20 11.40
CA LEU A 41 9.96 -6.61 11.10
C LEU A 41 11.24 -7.40 10.84
N SER A 42 11.30 -8.62 11.39
CA SER A 42 12.26 -9.64 11.02
C SER A 42 11.90 -10.24 9.63
N PRO A 43 12.85 -10.75 8.84
CA PRO A 43 12.60 -11.25 7.49
C PRO A 43 11.56 -12.38 7.37
N ASP A 44 11.28 -13.09 8.46
CA ASP A 44 10.27 -14.15 8.55
C ASP A 44 8.86 -13.63 8.82
N GLN A 45 8.68 -12.32 9.01
CA GLN A 45 7.40 -11.69 9.36
C GLN A 45 6.71 -11.01 8.16
N TYR A 46 7.34 -10.95 7.00
CA TYR A 46 6.74 -10.49 5.75
C TYR A 46 7.15 -11.34 4.54
N LEU A 47 6.26 -11.43 3.54
CA LEU A 47 6.56 -12.04 2.26
C LEU A 47 6.77 -10.95 1.22
N GLN A 48 7.95 -10.91 0.61
CA GLN A 48 8.19 -10.06 -0.55
C GLN A 48 7.79 -10.78 -1.84
N LEU A 49 6.86 -10.20 -2.57
CA LEU A 49 6.35 -10.71 -3.84
C LEU A 49 7.29 -10.34 -5.00
N SER A 50 7.10 -10.97 -6.16
CA SER A 50 7.95 -10.77 -7.35
C SER A 50 7.94 -9.34 -7.89
N ASP A 51 6.83 -8.62 -7.68
CA ASP A 51 6.67 -7.21 -8.04
C ASP A 51 7.23 -6.26 -6.97
N GLN A 52 7.96 -6.78 -5.97
CA GLN A 52 8.47 -6.06 -4.81
C GLN A 52 7.40 -5.60 -3.81
N THR A 53 6.13 -5.97 -3.99
CA THR A 53 5.09 -5.76 -2.98
C THR A 53 5.41 -6.56 -1.72
N ILE A 54 5.30 -5.92 -0.55
CA ILE A 54 5.49 -6.57 0.74
C ILE A 54 4.12 -6.95 1.29
N TYR A 55 3.92 -8.23 1.61
CA TYR A 55 2.74 -8.76 2.28
C TYR A 55 3.04 -9.04 3.75
N ILE A 56 2.20 -8.49 4.63
CA ILE A 56 2.23 -8.71 6.08
C ILE A 56 0.89 -9.34 6.48
N SER A 57 0.91 -10.56 6.99
CA SER A 57 -0.31 -11.27 7.42
C SER A 57 -0.77 -10.80 8.80
N GLU A 58 -2.07 -10.59 9.00
CA GLU A 58 -2.66 -10.23 10.31
C GLU A 58 -2.62 -11.40 11.31
N VAL A 59 -2.85 -12.62 10.81
CA VAL A 59 -2.65 -13.84 11.59
C VAL A 59 -1.20 -14.28 11.36
N ARG A 60 -0.50 -14.78 12.40
CA ARG A 60 0.69 -15.62 12.19
C ARG A 60 0.22 -16.83 11.40
N ALA A 61 0.21 -16.69 10.09
CA ALA A 61 -0.35 -17.68 9.20
C ALA A 61 0.35 -19.00 9.53
N ASP A 62 -0.42 -20.08 9.58
CA ASP A 62 0.18 -21.37 9.28
C ASP A 62 1.10 -21.19 8.04
N GLN A 63 2.22 -21.89 8.00
CA GLN A 63 3.23 -21.64 6.96
C GLN A 63 2.67 -21.79 5.52
N GLN A 64 1.52 -22.43 5.34
CA GLN A 64 0.85 -22.61 4.05
C GLN A 64 0.16 -21.34 3.53
N HIS A 65 -0.67 -20.65 4.32
CA HIS A 65 -1.36 -19.42 3.87
C HIS A 65 -0.39 -18.26 3.62
N TYR A 66 0.73 -18.26 4.35
CA TYR A 66 1.80 -17.28 4.19
C TYR A 66 2.47 -17.37 2.80
N GLN A 67 2.81 -18.58 2.33
CA GLN A 67 3.49 -18.75 1.04
C GLN A 67 2.66 -18.34 -0.17
N ALA A 68 1.32 -18.36 -0.05
CA ALA A 68 0.41 -17.96 -1.12
C ALA A 68 -0.02 -16.48 -1.04
N ALA A 69 0.50 -15.70 -0.08
CA ALA A 69 0.03 -14.35 0.23
C ALA A 69 -1.52 -14.27 0.22
N THR A 70 -2.15 -15.14 1.01
CA THR A 70 -3.62 -15.27 1.06
C THR A 70 -4.09 -15.24 2.50
N GLY A 71 -5.13 -14.45 2.77
CA GLY A 71 -5.62 -14.20 4.13
C GLY A 71 -5.78 -12.70 4.40
N PHE A 72 -6.20 -12.35 5.62
CA PHE A 72 -6.25 -10.95 6.03
C PHE A 72 -4.83 -10.43 6.29
N GLY A 73 -4.55 -9.25 5.78
CA GLY A 73 -3.21 -8.69 5.83
C GLY A 73 -3.11 -7.31 5.21
N LYS A 74 -1.86 -6.86 5.12
CA LYS A 74 -1.46 -5.60 4.51
C LYS A 74 -0.60 -5.89 3.27
N LEU A 75 -0.85 -5.18 2.18
CA LEU A 75 0.05 -5.10 1.03
C LEU A 75 0.65 -3.69 1.00
N ILE A 76 1.96 -3.62 0.86
CA ILE A 76 2.70 -2.38 0.71
C ILE A 76 3.38 -2.45 -0.66
N SER A 77 2.84 -1.70 -1.62
CA SER A 77 3.28 -1.73 -3.00
C SER A 77 4.48 -0.80 -3.23
N PRO A 78 5.28 -1.02 -4.29
CA PRO A 78 6.48 -0.21 -4.55
C PRO A 78 6.19 1.26 -4.86
N ASP A 79 4.98 1.57 -5.32
CA ASP A 79 4.49 2.93 -5.53
C ASP A 79 4.09 3.64 -4.23
N GLY A 80 4.21 2.96 -3.09
CA GLY A 80 3.84 3.42 -1.77
C GLY A 80 2.34 3.37 -1.47
N SER A 81 1.54 2.78 -2.35
CA SER A 81 0.15 2.47 -2.02
C SER A 81 0.10 1.34 -0.99
N ILE A 82 -0.87 1.43 -0.08
CA ILE A 82 -1.07 0.46 0.99
C ILE A 82 -2.48 -0.05 0.91
N TYR A 83 -2.63 -1.37 0.87
CA TYR A 83 -3.91 -2.03 1.05
C TYR A 83 -3.95 -2.75 2.39
N GLN A 84 -5.08 -2.67 3.08
CA GLN A 84 -5.38 -3.50 4.24
C GLN A 84 -6.76 -4.15 4.07
N GLY A 85 -6.81 -5.46 4.21
CA GLY A 85 -8.04 -6.25 4.04
C GLY A 85 -7.71 -7.69 3.68
N TYR A 86 -8.65 -8.37 3.04
CA TYR A 86 -8.41 -9.72 2.56
C TYR A 86 -7.53 -9.70 1.30
N VAL A 87 -6.53 -10.58 1.28
CA VAL A 87 -5.59 -10.76 0.17
C VAL A 87 -5.79 -12.16 -0.39
N LYS A 88 -5.75 -12.29 -1.72
CA LYS A 88 -5.79 -13.56 -2.42
C LYS A 88 -4.72 -13.58 -3.50
N ASN A 89 -3.81 -14.55 -3.42
CA ASN A 89 -2.68 -14.70 -4.36
C ASN A 89 -1.88 -13.40 -4.50
N GLY A 90 -1.57 -12.73 -3.40
CA GLY A 90 -0.80 -11.48 -3.38
C GLY A 90 -1.53 -10.25 -3.88
N LYS A 91 -2.85 -10.32 -4.12
CA LYS A 91 -3.67 -9.20 -4.60
C LYS A 91 -4.80 -8.86 -3.64
N ALA A 92 -5.14 -7.59 -3.55
CA ALA A 92 -6.33 -7.14 -2.82
C ALA A 92 -7.60 -7.83 -3.35
N HIS A 93 -8.43 -8.33 -2.43
CA HIS A 93 -9.65 -9.06 -2.76
C HIS A 93 -10.70 -8.95 -1.65
N GLY A 94 -11.99 -8.90 -2.00
CA GLY A 94 -13.05 -8.69 -1.03
C GLY A 94 -13.07 -7.26 -0.50
N PHE A 95 -13.56 -7.05 0.72
CA PHE A 95 -13.61 -5.72 1.32
C PHE A 95 -12.27 -5.33 1.94
N GLY A 96 -11.81 -4.10 1.66
CA GLY A 96 -10.62 -3.55 2.27
C GLY A 96 -10.49 -2.04 2.11
N LYS A 97 -9.34 -1.52 2.55
CA LYS A 97 -8.96 -0.11 2.49
C LYS A 97 -7.66 0.02 1.70
N SER A 98 -7.69 0.75 0.59
CA SER A 98 -6.49 1.21 -0.12
C SER A 98 -6.20 2.67 0.25
N SER A 99 -4.96 2.98 0.59
CA SER A 99 -4.47 4.34 0.84
C SER A 99 -3.36 4.62 -0.18
N MET A 100 -3.55 5.63 -1.02
CA MET A 100 -2.63 5.98 -2.10
C MET A 100 -1.61 6.96 -1.57
N ILE A 101 -0.36 6.92 -2.03
CA ILE A 101 0.69 7.84 -1.57
C ILE A 101 0.32 9.32 -1.77
N THR A 102 -0.54 9.60 -2.76
CA THR A 102 -1.09 10.91 -3.12
C THR A 102 -2.17 11.44 -2.15
N GLY A 103 -2.62 10.61 -1.20
CA GLY A 103 -3.51 11.01 -0.11
C GLY A 103 -4.94 10.48 -0.24
N GLU A 104 -5.33 9.95 -1.39
CA GLU A 104 -6.65 9.34 -1.58
C GLU A 104 -6.79 8.06 -0.75
N ILE A 105 -8.03 7.76 -0.40
CA ILE A 105 -8.38 6.56 0.36
C ILE A 105 -9.62 5.93 -0.28
N TYR A 106 -9.49 4.70 -0.76
CA TYR A 106 -10.61 3.88 -1.16
C TYR A 106 -10.95 2.87 -0.06
N LYS A 107 -12.23 2.78 0.31
CA LYS A 107 -12.78 1.74 1.18
C LYS A 107 -13.92 1.07 0.46
N GLY A 108 -13.81 -0.21 0.16
CA GLY A 108 -14.83 -0.90 -0.59
C GLY A 108 -14.38 -2.27 -1.03
N GLU A 109 -15.07 -2.77 -2.04
CA GLU A 109 -14.79 -4.05 -2.67
C GLU A 109 -13.60 -3.95 -3.62
N HIS A 110 -12.77 -4.99 -3.59
CA HIS A 110 -11.61 -5.20 -4.45
C HIS A 110 -11.73 -6.56 -5.13
N GLN A 111 -11.34 -6.65 -6.39
CA GLN A 111 -11.23 -7.91 -7.11
C GLN A 111 -9.91 -7.95 -7.87
N GLN A 112 -9.01 -8.89 -7.54
CA GLN A 112 -7.73 -9.05 -8.23
C GLN A 112 -6.88 -7.76 -8.27
N GLY A 113 -6.90 -6.99 -7.18
CA GLY A 113 -6.11 -5.77 -7.06
C GLY A 113 -6.79 -4.50 -7.58
N ILE A 114 -7.99 -4.59 -8.17
CA ILE A 114 -8.73 -3.43 -8.67
C ILE A 114 -9.97 -3.12 -7.82
N PHE A 115 -10.39 -1.86 -7.79
CA PHE A 115 -11.67 -1.44 -7.19
C PHE A 115 -12.80 -1.90 -8.11
N GLU A 116 -13.72 -2.66 -7.52
CA GLU A 116 -14.85 -3.27 -8.21
C GLU A 116 -15.99 -3.37 -7.21
N GLY A 117 -17.26 -3.17 -7.61
CA GLY A 117 -18.38 -3.25 -6.68
C GLY A 117 -18.55 -1.97 -5.85
N ARG A 118 -19.08 -2.07 -4.63
CA ARG A 118 -19.43 -0.89 -3.83
C ARG A 118 -18.24 -0.37 -3.04
N GLY A 119 -18.13 0.96 -2.97
CA GLY A 119 -17.08 1.60 -2.17
C GLY A 119 -17.28 3.09 -1.93
N LYS A 120 -16.36 3.64 -1.17
CA LYS A 120 -16.18 5.07 -0.92
C LYS A 120 -14.74 5.45 -1.26
N LEU A 121 -14.57 6.38 -2.20
CA LEU A 121 -13.29 7.01 -2.52
C LEU A 121 -13.26 8.40 -1.90
N THR A 122 -12.41 8.61 -0.91
CA THR A 122 -12.09 9.94 -0.37
C THR A 122 -10.90 10.50 -1.13
N LEU A 123 -11.04 11.70 -1.68
CA LEU A 123 -9.97 12.42 -2.37
C LEU A 123 -9.11 13.22 -1.40
N SER A 124 -7.94 13.67 -1.85
CA SER A 124 -6.98 14.39 -0.99
C SER A 124 -7.49 15.74 -0.47
N ASP A 125 -8.50 16.33 -1.12
CA ASP A 125 -9.20 17.54 -0.66
C ASP A 125 -10.36 17.26 0.31
N GLN A 126 -10.51 16.00 0.75
CA GLN A 126 -11.59 15.48 1.60
C GLN A 126 -12.99 15.38 0.96
N SER A 127 -13.15 15.78 -0.30
CA SER A 127 -14.34 15.38 -1.06
C SER A 127 -14.39 13.86 -1.18
N PHE A 128 -15.57 13.30 -1.40
CA PHE A 128 -15.70 11.85 -1.53
C PHE A 128 -16.77 11.41 -2.51
N PHE A 129 -16.46 10.35 -3.24
CA PHE A 129 -17.44 9.59 -4.01
C PHE A 129 -17.91 8.38 -3.21
N ILE A 130 -19.21 8.12 -3.20
CA ILE A 130 -19.82 6.88 -2.67
C ILE A 130 -20.67 6.24 -3.76
N GLY A 131 -20.43 4.97 -4.05
CA GLY A 131 -21.12 4.31 -5.15
C GLY A 131 -20.49 3.00 -5.62
N GLU A 132 -20.85 2.60 -6.82
CA GLU A 132 -20.28 1.46 -7.54
C GLU A 132 -19.04 1.87 -8.33
N PHE A 133 -18.07 0.97 -8.36
CA PHE A 133 -16.82 1.04 -9.08
C PHE A 133 -16.73 -0.14 -10.04
N LYS A 134 -16.15 0.10 -11.22
CA LYS A 134 -15.83 -0.93 -12.22
C LYS A 134 -14.47 -0.64 -12.81
N ASN A 135 -13.57 -1.61 -12.80
CA ASN A 135 -12.22 -1.46 -13.37
C ASN A 135 -11.48 -0.20 -12.87
N ASN A 136 -11.46 0.02 -11.54
CA ASN A 136 -10.86 1.21 -10.89
C ASN A 136 -11.56 2.55 -11.18
N LYS A 137 -12.71 2.57 -11.85
CA LYS A 137 -13.42 3.81 -12.19
C LYS A 137 -14.76 3.89 -11.46
N VAL A 138 -15.13 5.11 -11.08
CA VAL A 138 -16.50 5.38 -10.61
C VAL A 138 -17.51 5.02 -11.70
N TYR A 139 -18.59 4.35 -11.32
CA TYR A 139 -19.63 3.89 -12.24
C TYR A 139 -20.99 4.55 -11.95
N ARG A 140 -21.53 4.37 -10.73
CA ARG A 140 -22.82 4.92 -10.30
C ARG A 140 -22.77 5.35 -8.85
N GLY A 141 -23.27 6.53 -8.52
CA GLY A 141 -23.22 7.01 -7.14
C GLY A 141 -23.26 8.52 -7.03
N GLU A 142 -22.68 9.04 -5.95
CA GLU A 142 -22.70 10.45 -5.61
C GLU A 142 -21.31 10.94 -5.22
N MET A 143 -20.90 12.07 -5.79
CA MET A 143 -19.77 12.87 -5.35
C MET A 143 -20.26 13.94 -4.38
N HIS A 144 -19.68 13.96 -3.17
CA HIS A 144 -19.92 14.94 -2.12
C HIS A 144 -18.70 15.85 -2.02
N PHE A 145 -18.88 17.13 -2.33
CA PHE A 145 -17.82 18.14 -2.29
C PHE A 145 -17.71 18.78 -0.91
N ILE A 146 -16.53 19.31 -0.59
CA ILE A 146 -16.27 19.96 0.71
C ILE A 146 -17.14 21.21 0.93
N ASP A 147 -17.58 21.86 -0.15
CA ASP A 147 -18.50 23.01 -0.11
C ASP A 147 -19.98 22.61 0.09
N GLY A 148 -20.24 21.31 0.30
CA GLY A 148 -21.56 20.74 0.53
C GLY A 148 -22.35 20.45 -0.75
N LYS A 149 -21.81 20.72 -1.94
CA LYS A 149 -22.46 20.33 -3.18
C LYS A 149 -22.45 18.80 -3.34
N VAL A 150 -23.47 18.30 -4.02
CA VAL A 150 -23.59 16.88 -4.37
C VAL A 150 -23.80 16.78 -5.87
N ALA A 151 -23.05 15.89 -6.53
CA ALA A 151 -23.23 15.54 -7.94
C ALA A 151 -23.51 14.04 -8.06
N THR A 152 -24.54 13.67 -8.80
CA THR A 152 -24.94 12.29 -9.02
C THR A 152 -24.40 11.77 -10.36
N LEU A 153 -23.93 10.53 -10.36
CA LEU A 153 -23.53 9.77 -11.53
C LEU A 153 -24.48 8.58 -11.69
N GLN A 154 -25.18 8.49 -12.83
CA GLN A 154 -26.20 7.45 -13.13
C GLN A 154 -25.74 6.48 -14.21
#